data_AF-A0A170ZFH0-F1
#
_entry.id   AF-A0A170ZFH0-F1
#
_cell.length_a   1.000
_cell.length_b   1.000
_cell.length_c   1.000
_cell.angle_alpha   90.00
_cell.angle_beta   90.00
_cell.angle_gamma   90.00
#
_symmetry.space_group_name_H-M   'P 1'
#
loop_
_entity.id
_entity.type
_entity.pdbx_description
1 polymer ?
#
loop_
_entity_poly.entity_id
_entity_poly.type
_entity_poly.pdbx_seq_one_letter_code
_entity_poly.pdbx_strand_id
1 'polypeptide(L)'
;MRVPPGSRGLCLAAHPDSAARVLGARLVRDGRTLYSVPDTRVMATVDVRPWLGQKVGAVVAHRSEVQRGALPGRLAALPAAERKALLSTEWCIRRGSSGAEGFVRRN
;
A
#
# COMPACT_ATOMS: atom_id res chain seq x y z
N MET A 1 -29.87 -9.91 -19.71
CA MET A 1 -28.97 -10.88 -19.05
C MET A 1 -28.18 -10.14 -17.98
N ARG A 2 -28.49 -10.37 -16.69
CA ARG A 2 -27.86 -9.68 -15.55
C ARG A 2 -26.65 -10.50 -15.12
N VAL A 3 -25.44 -9.96 -15.26
CA VAL A 3 -24.23 -10.61 -14.74
C VAL A 3 -24.38 -10.67 -13.21
N PRO A 4 -24.34 -11.86 -12.58
CA PRO A 4 -24.38 -11.95 -11.13
C PRO A 4 -23.18 -11.18 -10.56
N PRO A 5 -23.29 -10.47 -9.42
CA PRO A 5 -22.14 -9.82 -8.82
C PRO A 5 -21.15 -10.92 -8.43
N GLY A 6 -20.17 -11.19 -9.29
CA GLY A 6 -19.03 -12.02 -8.95
C GLY A 6 -18.37 -11.43 -7.71
N SER A 7 -17.97 -12.29 -6.77
CA SER A 7 -17.25 -11.89 -5.56
C SER A 7 -16.07 -11.01 -5.95
N ARG A 8 -16.21 -9.70 -5.76
CA ARG A 8 -15.13 -8.74 -5.98
C ARG A 8 -13.98 -9.18 -5.07
N GLY A 9 -12.85 -9.52 -5.67
CA GLY A 9 -11.67 -9.96 -4.93
C GLY A 9 -11.21 -8.88 -3.96
N LEU A 10 -10.80 -9.26 -2.75
CA LEU A 10 -10.26 -8.34 -1.77
C LEU A 10 -8.78 -8.07 -2.08
N CYS A 11 -8.46 -6.81 -2.37
CA CYS A 11 -7.10 -6.31 -2.53
C CYS A 11 -6.64 -5.66 -1.22
N LEU A 12 -5.50 -6.09 -0.70
CA LEU A 12 -4.89 -5.52 0.49
C LEU A 12 -3.65 -4.73 0.07
N ALA A 13 -3.58 -3.46 0.46
CA ALA A 13 -2.39 -2.65 0.25
C ALA A 13 -1.21 -3.23 1.05
N ALA A 14 -0.06 -3.32 0.42
CA ALA A 14 1.16 -3.86 1.02
C ALA A 14 2.39 -3.14 0.47
N HIS A 15 3.52 -3.29 1.14
CA HIS A 15 4.83 -2.92 0.59
C HIS A 15 5.63 -4.19 0.32
N PRO A 16 6.06 -4.46 -0.92
CA PRO A 16 7.02 -5.53 -1.18
C PRO A 16 8.37 -5.22 -0.52
N ASP A 17 9.16 -6.25 -0.22
CA ASP A 17 10.49 -6.14 0.40
C ASP A 17 11.40 -5.16 -0.35
N SER A 18 11.34 -5.13 -1.69
CA SER A 18 12.08 -4.17 -2.51
C SER A 18 11.67 -2.72 -2.26
N ALA A 19 10.36 -2.43 -2.28
CA ALA A 19 9.86 -1.08 -2.02
C ALA A 19 10.10 -0.66 -0.57
N ALA A 20 9.92 -1.59 0.37
CA ALA A 20 10.17 -1.36 1.79
C ALA A 20 11.62 -1.01 2.07
N ARG A 21 12.60 -1.66 1.42
CA ARG A 21 14.02 -1.26 1.56
C ARG A 21 14.27 0.18 1.11
N VAL A 22 13.71 0.59 -0.03
CA VAL A 22 13.85 1.95 -0.54
C VAL A 22 13.20 2.98 0.39
N LEU A 23 12.00 2.68 0.90
CA LEU A 23 11.28 3.52 1.86
C LEU A 23 12.03 3.60 3.20
N GLY A 24 12.45 2.45 3.72
CA GLY A 24 13.13 2.28 4.99
C GLY A 24 14.39 3.12 5.08
N ALA A 25 15.25 3.03 4.06
CA ALA A 25 16.50 3.78 3.98
C ALA A 25 16.32 5.31 4.01
N ARG A 26 15.14 5.82 3.63
CA ARG A 26 14.88 7.26 3.54
C ARG A 26 14.02 7.80 4.68
N LEU A 27 13.14 6.97 5.24
CA LEU A 27 11.98 7.45 5.99
C LEU A 27 11.66 6.67 7.25
N VAL A 28 12.38 5.61 7.60
CA VAL A 28 12.13 4.90 8.86
C VAL A 28 13.12 5.39 9.91
N ARG A 29 12.64 5.69 11.12
CA ARG A 29 13.54 6.12 12.21
C ARG A 29 14.33 4.91 12.68
N ASP A 30 15.53 5.15 13.19
CA ASP A 30 16.32 4.12 13.85
C ASP A 30 15.51 3.42 14.95
N GLY A 31 15.66 2.09 15.03
CA GLY A 31 14.93 1.26 15.98
C GLY A 31 13.45 1.03 15.65
N ARG A 32 12.98 1.32 14.43
CA ARG A 32 11.60 1.01 13.99
C ARG A 32 11.59 -0.07 12.91
N THR A 33 10.75 -1.09 13.11
CA THR A 33 10.55 -2.15 12.12
C THR A 33 9.64 -1.68 11.00
N LEU A 34 10.08 -1.89 9.76
CA LEU A 34 9.24 -1.73 8.58
C LEU A 34 8.70 -3.10 8.15
N TYR A 35 7.37 -3.25 8.20
CA TYR A 35 6.72 -4.48 7.75
C TYR A 35 6.58 -4.49 6.24
N SER A 36 6.86 -5.65 5.65
CA SER A 36 6.83 -5.89 4.21
C SER A 36 6.39 -7.32 3.90
N VAL A 37 6.16 -7.59 2.62
CA VAL A 37 5.84 -8.93 2.11
C VAL A 37 6.85 -9.29 1.01
N PRO A 38 7.11 -10.59 0.77
CA PRO A 38 7.90 -11.01 -0.38
C PRO A 38 7.35 -10.42 -1.67
N ASP A 39 8.23 -9.91 -2.54
CA ASP A 39 7.88 -9.31 -3.83
C ASP A 39 6.96 -10.24 -4.66
N THR A 40 7.20 -11.55 -4.57
CA THR A 40 6.41 -12.60 -5.24
C THR A 40 4.96 -12.69 -4.78
N ARG A 41 4.59 -12.09 -3.64
CA ARG A 41 3.19 -12.04 -3.17
C ARG A 41 2.41 -10.88 -3.77
N VAL A 42 3.07 -9.89 -4.37
CA VAL A 42 2.39 -8.79 -5.05
C VAL A 42 1.69 -9.32 -6.28
N MET A 43 0.39 -9.09 -6.36
CA MET A 43 -0.44 -9.50 -7.50
C MET A 43 -0.79 -8.32 -8.41
N ALA A 44 -0.87 -7.12 -7.84
CA ALA A 44 -1.18 -5.91 -8.60
C ALA A 44 -0.31 -4.75 -8.16
N THR A 45 0.06 -3.93 -9.13
CA THR A 45 0.71 -2.64 -8.92
C THR A 45 -0.17 -1.56 -9.55
N VAL A 46 -0.29 -0.44 -8.85
CA VAL A 46 -1.09 0.70 -9.30
C VAL A 46 -0.14 1.86 -9.51
N ASP A 47 -0.15 2.42 -10.72
CA ASP A 47 0.51 3.68 -11.00
C ASP A 47 -0.33 4.83 -10.44
N VAL A 48 0.21 5.50 -9.42
CA VAL A 48 -0.42 6.60 -8.71
C VAL A 48 0.06 7.96 -9.23
N ARG A 49 0.98 8.02 -10.21
CA ARG A 49 1.44 9.28 -10.80
C ARG A 49 0.29 10.22 -11.22
N PRO A 50 -0.83 9.75 -11.82
CA PRO A 50 -1.94 10.63 -12.18
C PRO A 50 -2.60 11.34 -10.99
N TRP A 51 -2.52 10.77 -9.78
CA TRP A 51 -3.11 11.30 -8.55
C TRP A 51 -2.07 11.72 -7.51
N LEU A 52 -0.79 11.82 -7.91
CA LEU A 52 0.30 12.06 -6.97
C LEU A 52 0.10 13.34 -6.16
N GLY A 53 -0.36 14.43 -6.80
CA GLY A 53 -0.66 15.69 -6.13
C GLY A 53 -1.74 15.53 -5.06
N GLN A 54 -2.82 14.80 -5.37
CA GLN A 54 -3.90 14.52 -4.43
C GLN A 54 -3.43 13.63 -3.27
N LYS A 55 -2.63 12.59 -3.55
CA LYS A 55 -2.04 11.72 -2.52
C LYS A 55 -1.14 12.52 -1.57
N VAL A 56 -0.27 13.38 -2.10
CA VAL A 56 0.59 14.24 -1.27
C VAL A 56 -0.25 15.21 -0.44
N GLY A 57 -1.26 15.85 -1.04
CA GLY A 57 -2.18 16.73 -0.32
C GLY A 57 -2.89 16.02 0.84
N ALA A 58 -3.37 14.79 0.60
CA ALA A 58 -3.97 13.96 1.64
C ALA A 58 -2.97 13.63 2.77
N VAL A 59 -1.74 13.24 2.45
CA VAL A 59 -0.68 12.98 3.45
C VAL A 59 -0.41 14.22 4.31
N VAL A 60 -0.29 15.39 3.71
CA VAL A 60 -0.04 16.67 4.43
C VAL A 60 -1.23 17.08 5.29
N ALA A 61 -2.45 16.69 4.92
CA ALA A 61 -3.65 16.97 5.69
C ALA A 61 -3.67 16.29 7.07
N HIS A 62 -2.85 15.27 7.31
CA HIS A 62 -2.64 14.68 8.64
C HIS A 62 -1.82 15.61 9.55
N ARG A 63 -2.34 16.79 9.88
CA ARG A 63 -1.59 17.90 10.51
C ARG A 63 -0.86 17.51 11.79
N SER A 64 -1.49 16.74 12.69
CA SER A 64 -0.85 16.29 13.94
C SER A 64 0.31 15.32 13.69
N GLU A 65 0.17 14.42 12.71
CA GLU A 65 1.22 13.49 12.27
C GLU A 65 2.39 14.23 11.63
N VAL A 66 2.09 15.27 10.86
CA VAL A 66 3.09 16.14 10.26
C VAL A 66 3.86 16.88 11.35
N GLN A 67 3.15 17.52 12.29
CA GLN A 67 3.76 18.30 13.38
C GLN A 67 4.63 17.45 14.31
N ARG A 68 4.21 16.22 14.64
CA ARG A 68 5.01 15.31 15.49
C ARG A 68 6.18 14.63 14.76
N GLY A 69 6.39 14.95 13.48
CA GLY A 69 7.45 14.39 12.65
C GLY A 69 7.29 12.90 12.36
N ALA A 70 6.04 12.40 12.33
CA ALA A 70 5.76 11.02 11.95
C ALA A 70 6.06 10.79 10.45
N LEU A 71 5.73 9.60 9.92
CA LEU A 71 5.97 9.31 8.51
C LEU A 71 5.33 10.33 7.55
N PRO A 72 4.08 10.82 7.76
CA PRO A 72 3.51 11.89 6.94
C PRO A 72 4.33 13.18 6.93
N GLY A 73 4.85 13.62 8.09
CA GLY A 73 5.67 14.84 8.18
C GLY A 73 7.01 14.70 7.45
N ARG A 74 7.65 13.53 7.58
CA ARG A 74 8.91 13.25 6.88
C ARG A 74 8.71 13.15 5.37
N LEU A 75 7.61 12.52 4.92
CA LEU A 75 7.20 12.52 3.52
C LEU A 75 6.94 13.93 2.99
N ALA A 76 6.24 14.76 3.77
CA ALA A 76 5.95 16.15 3.39
C ALA A 76 7.22 16.98 3.21
N ALA A 77 8.24 16.76 4.05
CA ALA A 77 9.51 17.48 4.01
C ALA A 77 10.44 17.08 2.84
N LEU A 78 10.23 15.93 2.20
CA LEU A 78 11.07 15.49 1.08
C LEU A 78 10.93 16.39 -0.15
N PRO A 79 12.00 16.53 -0.98
CA PRO A 79 11.89 17.15 -2.30
C PRO A 79 10.83 16.49 -3.18
N ALA A 80 10.23 17.25 -4.11
CA ALA A 80 9.15 16.76 -4.96
C ALA A 80 9.53 15.52 -5.79
N ALA A 81 10.77 15.47 -6.29
CA ALA A 81 11.29 14.32 -7.04
C ALA A 81 11.36 13.05 -6.18
N GLU A 82 11.72 13.19 -4.90
CA GLU A 82 11.77 12.06 -3.97
C GLU A 82 10.37 11.60 -3.57
N ARG A 83 9.45 12.54 -3.29
CA ARG A 83 8.04 12.19 -3.07
C ARG A 83 7.46 11.45 -4.28
N LYS A 84 7.78 11.88 -5.50
CA LYS A 84 7.41 11.17 -6.72
C LYS A 84 7.98 9.75 -6.72
N ALA A 85 9.27 9.57 -6.48
CA ALA A 85 9.88 8.24 -6.46
C ALA A 85 9.23 7.30 -5.44
N LEU A 86 8.88 7.80 -4.25
CA LEU A 86 8.34 6.98 -3.16
C LEU A 86 6.83 6.76 -3.22
N LEU A 87 6.05 7.68 -3.80
CA LEU A 87 4.59 7.64 -3.74
C LEU A 87 3.90 7.33 -5.07
N SER A 88 4.67 7.17 -6.16
CA SER A 88 4.13 6.89 -7.50
C SER A 88 3.56 5.50 -7.69
N THR A 89 3.80 4.57 -6.78
CA THR A 89 3.35 3.18 -6.92
C THR A 89 2.70 2.72 -5.63
N GLU A 90 1.60 1.99 -5.77
CA GLU A 90 0.96 1.23 -4.69
C GLU A 90 0.95 -0.25 -5.07
N TRP A 91 1.18 -1.13 -4.10
CA TRP A 91 1.23 -2.57 -4.32
C TRP A 91 0.11 -3.26 -3.55
N CYS A 92 -0.40 -4.32 -4.15
CA CYS A 92 -1.59 -5.00 -3.68
C CYS A 92 -1.39 -6.51 -3.67
N ILE A 93 -1.76 -7.15 -2.56
CA ILE A 93 -1.88 -8.61 -2.46
C ILE A 93 -3.37 -8.98 -2.51
N ARG A 94 -3.71 -10.09 -3.17
CA ARG A 94 -5.10 -10.59 -3.14
C ARG A 94 -5.29 -11.49 -1.94
N ARG A 95 -6.32 -11.22 -1.16
CA ARG A 95 -6.87 -12.25 -0.28
C ARG A 95 -7.79 -13.11 -1.14
N GLY A 96 -7.43 -14.37 -1.32
CA GLY A 96 -8.38 -15.34 -1.89
C GLY A 96 -9.67 -15.25 -1.07
N SER A 97 -10.81 -15.12 -1.75
CA SER A 97 -12.06 -15.47 -1.09
C SER A 97 -11.91 -16.95 -0.80
N SER A 98 -11.81 -17.35 0.47
CA SER A 98 -12.19 -18.70 0.86
C SER A 98 -13.69 -18.79 0.57
N GLY A 99 -14.04 -19.01 -0.70
CA GLY A 99 -15.37 -19.51 -1.04
C GLY A 99 -15.51 -20.79 -0.25
N ALA A 100 -16.62 -20.94 0.48
CA ALA A 100 -16.93 -22.12 1.25
C ALA A 100 -16.55 -23.35 0.41
N GLU A 101 -15.48 -24.06 0.80
CA GLU A 101 -15.29 -25.40 0.31
C GLU A 101 -16.53 -26.16 0.76
N GLY A 102 -17.27 -26.67 -0.22
CA GLY A 102 -18.53 -27.34 -0.01
C GLY A 102 -18.35 -28.41 1.05
N PHE A 103 -19.08 -28.26 2.14
CA PHE A 103 -19.35 -29.37 3.04
C PHE A 103 -20.10 -30.43 2.24
N VAL A 104 -19.36 -31.35 1.64
CA VAL A 104 -19.92 -32.57 1.08
C VAL A 104 -20.33 -33.43 2.28
N ARG A 105 -21.63 -33.49 2.59
CA ARG A 105 -22.16 -34.62 3.34
C ARG A 105 -21.87 -35.88 2.52
N ARG A 106 -20.99 -36.73 3.03
CA ARG A 106 -21.01 -38.14 2.64
C ARG A 106 -22.21 -38.77 3.34
N ASN A 107 -23.00 -39.54 2.58
CA ASN A 107 -24.11 -40.36 3.09
C ASN A 107 -23.63 -41.28 4.22
#